data_AF-A0A6A5HMQ9-F1
#
_entry.id   AF-A0A6A5HMQ9-F1
#
_cell.length_a   1.000
_cell.length_b   1.000
_cell.length_c   1.000
_cell.angle_alpha   90.00
_cell.angle_beta   90.00
_cell.angle_gamma   90.00
#
_symmetry.space_group_name_H-M   'P 1'
#
loop_
_entity.id
_entity.type
_entity.pdbx_description
1 polymer ?
#
loop_
_entity_poly.entity_id
_entity_poly.type
_entity_poly.pdbx_seq_one_letter_code
_entity_poly.pdbx_strand_id
1 'polypeptide(L)'
;MSDIPMEYNLDDSGLEESQTGTYLNPPSKAEAELHKEEILEKIKSLEDRIVANNLNTTNLLEVQEVGMRKIVLQLETIKSTIAETRKATKRPGQEQQVEKKKSLLQCQICQQPHSDVECPQLSPSQRMERAVKAQKCLNCLKKHKGNCRNAPSCKFCEGAHNSVFHVE
;
A
#
# COMPACT_ATOMS: atom_id res chain seq x y z
N MET A 1 -17.29 24.87 52.16
CA MET A 1 -18.67 24.41 52.40
C MET A 1 -19.52 24.95 51.29
N SER A 2 -19.76 24.11 50.30
CA SER A 2 -20.73 24.33 49.24
C SER A 2 -20.96 22.95 48.62
N ASP A 3 -21.81 22.18 49.31
CA ASP A 3 -22.39 20.95 48.81
C ASP A 3 -23.20 21.27 47.57
N ILE A 4 -22.73 20.82 46.42
CA ILE A 4 -23.51 20.81 45.18
C ILE A 4 -24.12 19.41 45.09
N PRO A 5 -25.45 19.26 45.22
CA PRO A 5 -26.07 17.96 45.01
C PRO A 5 -26.02 17.65 43.51
N MET A 6 -25.31 16.59 43.12
CA MET A 6 -25.50 16.00 41.80
C MET A 6 -26.89 15.37 41.75
N GLU A 7 -27.82 16.07 41.13
CA GLU A 7 -29.07 15.48 40.63
C GLU A 7 -28.70 14.41 39.61
N TYR A 8 -28.80 13.15 40.03
CA TYR A 8 -28.89 12.03 39.10
C TYR A 8 -30.20 12.19 38.34
N ASN A 9 -30.12 12.67 37.10
CA ASN A 9 -31.17 12.42 36.13
C ASN A 9 -31.17 10.91 35.87
N LEU A 10 -31.98 10.19 36.64
CA LEU A 10 -32.53 8.92 36.21
C LEU A 10 -33.33 9.23 34.96
N ASP A 11 -32.69 8.97 33.83
CA ASP A 11 -33.32 8.65 32.57
C ASP A 11 -34.35 7.54 32.81
N ASP A 12 -35.53 8.02 33.21
CA ASP A 12 -36.83 7.40 33.12
C ASP A 12 -37.05 7.01 31.65
N SER A 13 -36.39 5.93 31.27
CA SER A 13 -36.73 5.14 30.11
C SER A 13 -38.07 4.54 30.44
N GLY A 14 -39.11 5.33 30.16
CA GLY A 14 -40.51 5.00 30.33
C GLY A 14 -40.82 3.67 29.64
N LEU A 15 -40.62 2.59 30.38
CA LEU A 15 -41.29 1.34 30.15
C LEU A 15 -42.68 1.54 30.72
N GLU A 16 -43.59 2.03 29.87
CA GLU A 16 -45.01 1.88 30.13
C GLU A 16 -45.26 0.40 30.47
N GLU A 17 -45.73 0.14 31.68
CA GLU A 17 -46.14 -1.16 32.21
C GLU A 17 -47.41 -1.69 31.52
N SER A 18 -47.43 -1.71 30.18
CA SER A 18 -48.58 -2.16 29.38
C SER A 18 -48.24 -3.19 28.31
N GLN A 19 -46.99 -3.67 28.25
CA GLN A 19 -46.71 -4.94 27.59
C GLN A 19 -46.70 -6.04 28.63
N THR A 20 -47.85 -6.69 28.79
CA THR A 20 -47.93 -8.08 29.23
C THR A 20 -47.08 -8.92 28.27
N GLY A 21 -45.77 -8.93 28.51
CA GLY A 21 -44.85 -9.86 27.89
C GLY A 21 -45.43 -11.23 28.13
N THR A 22 -45.90 -11.87 27.08
CA THR A 22 -46.50 -13.20 27.15
C THR A 22 -45.35 -14.11 27.53
N TYR A 23 -45.18 -14.34 28.84
CA TYR A 23 -44.34 -15.42 29.31
C TYR A 23 -44.95 -16.68 28.71
N LEU A 24 -44.34 -17.16 27.63
CA LEU A 24 -44.70 -18.43 27.02
C LEU A 24 -44.55 -19.45 28.15
N ASN A 25 -45.67 -20.10 28.50
CA ASN A 25 -45.61 -21.21 29.43
C ASN A 25 -44.62 -22.22 28.85
N PRO A 26 -43.63 -22.69 29.64
CA PRO A 26 -42.71 -23.71 29.17
C PRO A 26 -43.54 -24.92 28.69
N PRO A 27 -43.14 -25.57 27.59
CA PRO A 27 -43.88 -26.69 27.04
C PRO A 27 -44.11 -27.74 28.11
N SER A 28 -45.30 -28.31 28.13
CA SER A 28 -45.60 -29.40 29.04
C SER A 28 -44.62 -30.56 28.80
N LYS A 29 -44.37 -31.37 29.81
CA LYS A 29 -43.46 -32.52 29.71
C LYS A 29 -43.81 -33.42 28.51
N ALA A 30 -45.10 -33.57 28.20
CA ALA A 30 -45.59 -34.36 27.07
C ALA A 30 -45.26 -33.71 25.70
N GLU A 31 -45.38 -32.39 25.58
CA GLU A 31 -45.00 -31.65 24.37
C GLU A 31 -43.49 -31.64 24.15
N ALA A 32 -42.71 -31.54 25.23
CA ALA A 32 -41.25 -31.64 25.16
C ALA A 32 -40.79 -33.05 24.74
N GLU A 33 -41.46 -34.11 25.21
CA GLU A 33 -41.16 -35.49 24.84
C GLU A 33 -41.52 -35.76 23.36
N LEU A 34 -42.57 -35.11 22.83
CA LEU A 34 -43.01 -35.26 21.44
C LEU A 34 -41.95 -34.78 20.42
N HIS A 35 -41.25 -33.68 20.72
CA HIS A 35 -40.24 -33.10 19.83
C HIS A 35 -38.80 -33.51 20.15
N LYS A 36 -38.60 -34.34 21.19
CA LYS A 36 -37.28 -34.73 21.68
C LYS A 36 -36.42 -35.37 20.61
N GLU A 37 -36.98 -36.30 19.83
CA GLU A 37 -36.25 -37.00 18.77
C GLU A 37 -35.83 -36.05 17.64
N GLU A 38 -36.73 -35.16 17.21
CA GLU A 38 -36.45 -34.14 16.20
C GLU A 38 -35.35 -33.17 16.66
N ILE A 39 -35.37 -32.76 17.93
CA ILE A 39 -34.35 -31.90 18.53
C ILE A 39 -33.00 -32.63 18.57
N LEU A 40 -32.97 -33.90 18.98
CA LEU A 40 -31.74 -34.70 19.01
C LEU A 40 -31.16 -34.91 17.61
N GLU A 41 -32.00 -35.13 16.61
CA GLU A 41 -31.57 -35.27 15.22
C GLU A 41 -30.97 -33.96 14.67
N LYS A 42 -31.59 -32.81 14.99
CA LYS A 42 -31.05 -31.49 14.65
C LYS A 42 -29.70 -31.21 15.34
N ILE A 43 -29.56 -31.59 16.61
CA ILE A 43 -28.30 -31.47 17.34
C ILE A 43 -27.21 -32.30 16.66
N LYS A 44 -27.50 -33.57 16.36
CA LYS A 44 -26.56 -34.45 15.66
C LYS A 44 -26.14 -33.89 14.29
N SER A 45 -27.11 -33.39 13.51
CA SER A 45 -26.84 -32.75 12.22
C SER A 45 -25.98 -31.48 12.34
N LEU A 46 -26.13 -30.71 13.43
CA LEU A 46 -25.28 -29.57 13.72
C LEU A 46 -23.87 -30.00 14.11
N GLU A 47 -23.73 -31.03 14.96
CA GLU A 47 -22.44 -31.59 15.38
C GLU A 47 -21.65 -32.10 14.17
N ASP A 48 -22.28 -32.88 13.28
CA ASP A 48 -21.65 -33.40 12.06
C ASP A 48 -21.13 -32.25 11.17
N ARG A 49 -21.91 -31.16 11.03
CA ARG A 49 -21.49 -29.98 10.28
C ARG A 49 -20.33 -29.24 10.93
N ILE A 50 -20.33 -29.11 12.26
CA ILE A 50 -19.25 -28.48 13.01
C ILE A 50 -17.96 -29.28 12.82
N VAL A 51 -18.02 -30.61 12.93
CA VAL A 51 -16.87 -31.49 12.73
C VAL A 51 -16.31 -31.36 11.31
N ALA A 52 -17.18 -31.38 10.29
CA ALA A 52 -16.75 -31.20 8.90
C ALA A 52 -16.10 -29.83 8.66
N ASN A 53 -16.68 -28.76 9.21
CA ASN A 53 -16.12 -27.42 9.09
C ASN A 53 -14.76 -27.32 9.79
N ASN A 54 -14.62 -27.86 10.99
CA ASN A 54 -13.35 -27.86 11.72
C ASN A 54 -12.25 -28.61 10.96
N LEU A 55 -12.59 -29.74 10.32
CA LEU A 55 -11.65 -30.48 9.47
C LEU A 55 -11.21 -29.63 8.26
N ASN A 56 -12.16 -28.98 7.59
CA ASN A 56 -11.86 -28.09 6.46
C ASN A 56 -10.99 -26.90 6.86
N THR A 57 -11.28 -26.27 8.01
CA THR A 57 -10.45 -25.19 8.57
C THR A 57 -9.04 -25.67 8.88
N THR A 58 -8.90 -26.85 9.49
CA THR A 58 -7.58 -27.44 9.80
C THR A 58 -6.77 -27.65 8.52
N ASN A 59 -7.36 -28.27 7.51
CA ASN A 59 -6.71 -28.49 6.22
C ASN A 59 -6.28 -27.18 5.55
N LEU A 60 -7.12 -26.14 5.61
CA LEU A 60 -6.79 -24.83 5.06
C LEU A 60 -5.59 -24.18 5.79
N LEU A 61 -5.55 -24.28 7.12
CA LEU A 61 -4.45 -23.76 7.92
C LEU A 61 -3.13 -24.48 7.60
N GLU A 62 -3.15 -25.81 7.44
CA GLU A 62 -1.96 -26.59 7.06
C GLU A 62 -1.41 -26.15 5.69
N VAL A 63 -2.28 -25.97 4.69
CA VAL A 63 -1.89 -25.48 3.36
C VAL A 63 -1.29 -24.08 3.45
N GLN A 64 -1.89 -23.19 4.23
CA GLN A 64 -1.37 -21.84 4.44
C GLN A 64 0.00 -21.86 5.12
N GLU A 65 0.20 -22.74 6.12
CA GLU A 65 1.47 -22.87 6.82
C GLU A 65 2.60 -23.32 5.86
N VAL A 66 2.33 -24.32 5.01
CA VAL A 66 3.29 -24.76 3.99
C VAL A 66 3.63 -23.62 3.02
N GLY A 67 2.62 -22.86 2.59
CA GLY A 67 2.80 -21.68 1.74
C GLY A 67 3.69 -20.62 2.40
N MET A 68 3.42 -20.28 3.66
CA MET A 68 4.23 -19.31 4.42
C MET A 68 5.68 -19.77 4.60
N ARG A 69 5.91 -21.05 4.92
CA ARG A 69 7.27 -21.60 5.02
C ARG A 69 8.05 -21.43 3.71
N LYS A 70 7.40 -21.65 2.57
CA LYS A 70 8.02 -21.45 1.25
C LYS A 70 8.37 -19.98 0.98
N ILE A 71 7.49 -19.05 1.35
CA ILE A 71 7.76 -17.60 1.22
C ILE A 71 8.96 -17.19 2.08
N VAL A 72 9.03 -17.66 3.33
CA VAL A 72 10.17 -17.39 4.22
C VAL A 72 11.48 -17.88 3.61
N LEU A 73 11.51 -19.11 3.08
CA LEU A 73 12.69 -19.65 2.39
C LEU A 73 13.10 -18.79 1.18
N GLN A 74 12.13 -18.33 0.37
CA GLN A 74 12.41 -17.44 -0.76
C GLN A 74 12.98 -16.09 -0.30
N LEU A 75 12.47 -15.53 0.80
CA LEU A 75 12.97 -14.28 1.37
C LEU A 75 14.42 -14.41 1.86
N GLU A 76 14.77 -15.52 2.51
CA GLU A 76 16.16 -15.78 2.92
C GLU A 76 17.10 -15.92 1.72
N THR A 77 16.67 -16.62 0.65
CA THR A 77 17.43 -16.67 -0.60
C THR A 77 17.64 -15.28 -1.20
N ILE A 78 16.60 -14.45 -1.28
CA ILE A 78 16.70 -13.08 -1.81
C ILE A 78 17.66 -12.25 -0.96
N LYS A 79 17.58 -12.32 0.37
CA LYS A 79 18.52 -11.63 1.28
C LYS A 79 19.96 -12.06 1.02
N SER A 80 20.21 -13.35 0.84
CA SER A 80 21.55 -13.87 0.50
C SER A 80 22.04 -13.31 -0.83
N THR A 81 21.22 -13.39 -1.88
CA THR A 81 21.55 -12.86 -3.21
C THR A 81 21.85 -11.36 -3.18
N ILE A 82 21.09 -10.58 -2.40
CA ILE A 82 21.36 -9.15 -2.21
C ILE A 82 22.70 -8.94 -1.50
N ALA A 83 23.01 -9.73 -0.49
CA ALA A 83 24.29 -9.63 0.23
C ALA A 83 25.48 -9.97 -0.69
N GLU A 84 25.36 -11.02 -1.50
CA GLU A 84 26.37 -11.40 -2.50
C GLU A 84 26.52 -10.35 -3.59
N THR A 85 25.42 -9.83 -4.12
CA THR A 85 25.42 -8.73 -5.11
C THR A 85 26.11 -7.49 -4.55
N ARG A 86 25.85 -7.14 -3.28
CA ARG A 86 26.53 -6.03 -2.59
C ARG A 86 28.03 -6.27 -2.40
N LYS A 87 28.45 -7.50 -2.14
CA LYS A 87 29.88 -7.86 -2.06
C LYS A 87 30.54 -7.77 -3.44
N ALA A 88 29.88 -8.29 -4.49
CA ALA A 88 30.39 -8.26 -5.86
C ALA A 88 30.47 -6.84 -6.46
N THR A 89 29.58 -5.94 -6.03
CA THR A 89 29.60 -4.52 -6.44
C THR A 89 30.57 -3.65 -5.64
N LYS A 90 31.07 -4.12 -4.48
CA LYS A 90 32.22 -3.51 -3.80
C LYS A 90 33.51 -3.93 -4.49
N ARG A 91 33.86 -3.25 -5.59
CA ARG A 91 35.23 -3.29 -6.13
C ARG A 91 36.21 -2.73 -5.08
N PRO A 92 37.34 -3.38 -4.81
CA PRO A 92 38.46 -2.73 -4.15
C PRO A 92 39.16 -1.86 -5.20
N GLY A 93 38.90 -0.55 -5.19
CA GLY A 93 39.50 0.36 -6.15
C GLY A 93 38.92 1.76 -6.08
N GLN A 94 39.71 2.65 -5.47
CA GLN A 94 39.58 4.10 -5.38
C GLN A 94 38.57 4.62 -4.34
N GLU A 95 39.11 4.88 -3.15
CA GLU A 95 38.79 6.07 -2.37
C GLU A 95 38.88 7.31 -3.28
N GLN A 96 37.78 7.64 -3.95
CA GLN A 96 37.51 9.03 -4.27
C GLN A 96 36.57 9.54 -3.20
N GLN A 97 37.10 10.43 -2.37
CA GLN A 97 36.31 11.37 -1.59
C GLN A 97 35.28 12.01 -2.53
N VAL A 98 34.05 11.51 -2.50
CA VAL A 98 32.91 12.27 -2.99
C VAL A 98 32.07 12.53 -1.76
N GLU A 99 32.24 13.74 -1.26
CA GLU A 99 31.39 14.33 -0.23
C GLU A 99 29.93 13.98 -0.51
N LYS A 100 29.31 13.33 0.48
CA LYS A 100 27.87 13.17 0.54
C LYS A 100 27.25 14.56 0.67
N LYS A 101 26.87 15.15 -0.46
CA LYS A 101 25.64 15.94 -0.56
C LYS A 101 24.94 15.51 -1.84
N LYS A 102 23.98 14.59 -1.72
CA LYS A 102 22.82 14.63 -2.61
C LYS A 102 22.06 15.90 -2.24
N SER A 103 22.56 17.06 -2.67
CA SER A 103 21.70 18.23 -2.79
C SER A 103 20.61 17.81 -3.75
N LEU A 104 19.35 17.85 -3.30
CA LEU A 104 18.22 17.89 -4.20
C LEU A 104 18.58 18.93 -5.26
N LEU A 105 18.52 18.58 -6.55
CA LEU A 105 18.80 19.50 -7.65
C LEU A 105 17.83 20.67 -7.51
N GLN A 106 18.27 21.73 -6.82
CA GLN A 106 17.54 22.98 -6.70
C GLN A 106 17.93 23.84 -7.89
N CYS A 107 16.90 24.26 -8.61
CA CYS A 107 17.05 25.18 -9.73
C CYS A 107 17.72 26.46 -9.26
N GLN A 108 18.83 26.86 -9.88
CA GLN A 108 19.56 28.08 -9.49
C GLN A 108 18.82 29.37 -9.84
N ILE A 109 17.67 29.27 -10.53
CA ILE A 109 16.89 30.40 -11.03
C ILE A 109 15.71 30.70 -10.11
N CYS A 110 15.02 29.67 -9.62
CA CYS A 110 13.81 29.82 -8.81
C CYS A 110 13.83 29.01 -7.51
N GLN A 111 14.94 28.32 -7.20
CA GLN A 111 15.16 27.54 -5.98
C GLN A 111 14.17 26.39 -5.75
N GLN A 112 13.37 26.06 -6.76
CA GLN A 112 12.42 24.94 -6.76
C GLN A 112 13.10 23.61 -7.13
N PRO A 113 12.51 22.45 -6.78
CA PRO A 113 13.09 21.13 -7.01
C PRO A 113 12.94 20.66 -8.48
N HIS A 114 13.66 21.30 -9.40
CA HIS A 114 13.81 20.88 -10.79
C HIS A 114 15.18 21.28 -11.34
N SER A 115 15.55 20.74 -12.50
CA SER A 115 16.81 21.11 -13.14
C SER A 115 16.71 22.46 -13.86
N ASP A 116 17.79 23.24 -13.89
CA ASP A 116 17.82 24.56 -14.57
C ASP A 116 17.32 24.53 -16.03
N VAL A 117 17.43 23.39 -16.71
CA VAL A 117 17.01 23.20 -18.11
C VAL A 117 15.48 23.10 -18.24
N GLU A 118 14.80 22.69 -17.17
CA GLU A 118 13.35 22.51 -17.12
C GLU A 118 12.65 23.69 -16.41
N CYS A 119 13.40 24.76 -16.12
CA CYS A 119 12.87 25.85 -15.31
C CYS A 119 11.74 26.60 -16.02
N PRO A 120 10.54 26.70 -15.41
CA PRO A 120 9.39 27.37 -16.01
C PRO A 120 9.62 28.88 -16.22
N GLN A 121 10.51 29.49 -15.43
CA GLN A 121 10.86 30.92 -15.52
C GLN A 121 11.74 31.27 -16.72
N LEU A 122 12.27 30.26 -17.44
CA LEU A 122 13.07 30.48 -18.64
C LEU A 122 12.24 30.32 -19.91
N SER A 123 12.57 31.11 -20.93
CA SER A 123 12.06 30.91 -22.28
C SER A 123 12.65 29.63 -22.91
N PRO A 124 12.00 29.01 -23.91
CA PRO A 124 12.53 27.83 -24.60
C PRO A 124 13.97 28.01 -25.09
N SER A 125 14.30 29.18 -25.64
CA SER A 125 15.66 29.51 -26.11
C SER A 125 16.68 29.52 -24.97
N GLN A 126 16.33 30.08 -23.81
CA GLN A 126 17.21 30.09 -22.63
C GLN A 126 17.40 28.68 -22.05
N ARG A 127 16.33 27.86 -22.05
CA ARG A 127 16.42 26.46 -21.65
C ARG A 127 17.37 25.69 -22.58
N MET A 128 17.26 25.92 -23.88
CA MET A 128 18.12 25.29 -24.89
C MET A 128 19.59 25.68 -24.70
N GLU A 129 19.88 26.97 -24.49
CA GLU A 129 21.25 27.45 -24.21
C GLU A 129 21.84 26.75 -22.97
N ARG A 130 21.05 26.60 -21.90
CA ARG A 130 21.48 25.89 -20.70
C ARG A 130 21.68 24.39 -20.93
N ALA A 131 20.84 23.76 -21.75
CA ALA A 131 21.01 22.37 -22.12
C ALA A 131 22.34 22.14 -22.86
N VAL A 132 22.69 23.04 -23.78
CA VAL A 132 23.98 23.04 -24.50
C VAL A 132 25.14 23.24 -23.53
N LYS A 133 25.09 24.25 -22.65
CA LYS A 133 26.11 24.48 -21.61
C LYS A 133 26.27 23.27 -20.68
N ALA A 134 25.19 22.58 -20.35
CA ALA A 134 25.19 21.37 -19.54
C ALA A 134 25.56 20.08 -20.31
N GLN A 135 25.87 20.19 -21.61
CA GLN A 135 26.13 19.07 -22.53
C GLN A 135 25.02 18.00 -22.52
N LYS A 136 23.77 18.44 -22.40
CA LYS A 136 22.59 17.58 -22.48
C LYS A 136 22.07 17.54 -23.91
N CYS A 137 21.64 16.36 -24.36
CA CYS A 137 20.97 16.22 -25.64
C CYS A 137 19.66 17.00 -25.65
N LEU A 138 19.41 17.76 -26.73
CA LEU A 138 18.17 18.52 -26.89
C LEU A 138 16.94 17.62 -27.10
N ASN A 139 17.12 16.37 -27.55
CA ASN A 139 16.01 15.42 -27.70
C ASN A 139 15.64 14.73 -26.38
N CYS A 140 16.63 14.16 -25.67
CA CYS A 140 16.35 13.27 -24.53
C CYS A 140 16.84 13.77 -23.17
N LEU A 141 17.45 14.95 -23.10
CA LEU A 141 18.01 15.57 -21.89
C LEU A 141 19.10 14.76 -21.16
N LYS A 142 19.57 13.64 -21.75
CA LYS A 142 20.68 12.81 -21.25
C LYS A 142 22.00 13.21 -21.91
N LYS A 143 23.11 12.87 -21.27
CA LYS A 143 24.47 13.03 -21.84
C LYS A 143 24.80 11.82 -22.71
N HIS A 144 25.09 12.05 -23.98
CA HIS A 144 25.62 11.03 -24.90
C HIS A 144 26.46 11.68 -26.01
N LYS A 145 27.26 10.87 -26.71
CA LYS A 145 28.05 11.30 -27.88
C LYS A 145 27.35 10.85 -29.17
N GLY A 146 27.50 11.63 -30.23
CA GLY A 146 26.88 11.36 -31.53
C GLY A 146 25.36 11.55 -31.56
N ASN A 147 24.71 11.02 -32.60
CA ASN A 147 23.28 11.19 -32.82
C ASN A 147 22.45 10.53 -31.71
N CYS A 148 21.35 11.19 -31.32
CA CYS A 148 20.42 10.64 -30.36
C CYS A 148 19.70 9.43 -30.98
N ARG A 149 19.71 8.29 -30.28
CA ARG A 149 19.00 7.07 -30.72
C ARG A 149 17.53 7.05 -30.34
N ASN A 150 17.07 8.02 -29.56
CA ASN A 150 15.67 8.10 -29.16
C ASN A 150 14.86 8.70 -30.30
N ALA A 151 13.62 8.21 -30.46
CA ALA A 151 12.63 8.82 -31.33
C ALA A 151 12.41 10.30 -30.98
N PRO A 152 11.81 11.09 -31.89
CA PRO A 152 11.42 12.45 -31.60
C PRO A 152 10.66 12.57 -30.28
N SER A 153 11.10 13.47 -29.40
CA SER A 153 10.55 13.59 -28.05
C SER A 153 9.47 14.68 -27.93
N CYS A 154 9.25 15.51 -28.95
CA CYS A 154 8.34 16.63 -28.84
C CYS A 154 6.90 16.19 -29.07
N LYS A 155 6.06 16.34 -28.05
CA LYS A 155 4.62 16.04 -28.10
C LYS A 155 3.79 17.01 -28.96
N PHE A 156 4.35 18.15 -29.38
CA PHE A 156 3.61 19.20 -30.09
C PHE A 156 3.82 19.19 -31.60
N CYS A 157 5.05 18.90 -32.05
CA CYS A 157 5.40 18.93 -33.48
C CYS A 157 6.15 17.69 -33.95
N GLU A 158 6.26 16.66 -33.12
CA GLU A 158 6.95 15.38 -33.44
C GLU A 158 8.40 15.57 -33.93
N GLY A 159 9.01 16.71 -33.61
CA GLY A 159 10.40 17.04 -33.93
C GLY A 159 11.40 16.41 -32.98
N ALA A 160 12.66 16.28 -33.43
CA ALA A 160 13.78 15.70 -32.68
C ALA A 160 14.32 16.60 -31.54
N HIS A 161 13.43 17.13 -30.71
CA HIS A 161 13.72 17.89 -29.51
C HIS A 161 12.76 17.50 -28.38
N ASN A 162 13.14 17.82 -27.15
CA ASN A 162 12.28 17.66 -25.99
C ASN A 162 11.22 18.78 -25.97
N SER A 163 9.99 18.45 -25.57
CA SER A 163 8.88 19.41 -25.48
C SER A 163 9.19 20.67 -24.66
N VAL A 164 10.15 20.63 -23.72
CA VAL A 164 10.55 21.83 -22.94
C VAL A 164 11.18 22.93 -23.80
N PHE A 165 11.65 22.60 -25.00
CA PHE A 165 12.25 23.52 -25.98
C PHE A 165 11.31 23.88 -27.13
N HIS A 166 10.04 23.43 -27.10
CA HIS A 166 9.10 23.76 -28.15
C HIS A 166 8.86 25.27 -28.21
N VAL A 167 8.92 25.83 -29.43
CA VAL A 167 8.57 27.21 -29.75
C VAL A 167 7.38 27.12 -30.70
N GLU A 168 6.29 27.81 -30.35
CA GLU A 168 5.08 27.92 -31.19
C GLU A 168 5.38 28.63 -32.53
#